data_AF-A0A2T1DRR0-F1
#
_entry.id   AF-A0A2T1DRR0-F1
#
_cell.length_a   1.000
_cell.length_b   1.000
_cell.length_c   1.000
_cell.angle_alpha   90.00
_cell.angle_beta   90.00
_cell.angle_gamma   90.00
#
_symmetry.space_group_name_H-M   'P 1'
#
loop_
_entity.id
_entity.type
_entity.pdbx_description
1 polymer ?
#
loop_
_entity_poly.entity_id
_entity_poly.type
_entity_poly.pdbx_seq_one_letter_code
_entity_poly.pdbx_strand_id
1 'polypeptide(L)'
;MGRYLTRRYVAVDWDEAVRLAGLDQTPIAEIRYTADAELIHRTEWWAWWSDELLTIAIGLPESLNPQGLSTDAVELMSDVWGSDSPQPQCGWRTLAKIQSILYREPLSVTTDLRNSQFATCECLIVEFFDGNQRSLYRLWAGYNEGYWCEISWEPPDGWGM
;
A
#
# COMPACT_ATOMS: atom_id res chain seq x y z
N MET A 1 17.04 -10.88 8.13
CA MET A 1 16.15 -10.97 9.32
C MET A 1 14.90 -11.71 8.88
N GLY A 2 14.24 -12.47 9.76
CA GLY A 2 13.02 -13.19 9.42
C GLY A 2 11.77 -12.58 10.06
N ARG A 3 10.58 -13.05 9.65
CA ARG A 3 9.29 -12.65 10.22
C ARG A 3 8.34 -13.83 10.34
N TYR A 4 7.40 -13.71 11.27
CA TYR A 4 6.29 -14.61 11.50
C TYR A 4 5.00 -13.96 11.04
N LEU A 5 4.19 -14.67 10.28
CA LEU A 5 2.90 -14.22 9.77
C LEU A 5 1.77 -15.05 10.40
N THR A 6 0.82 -14.31 10.95
CA THR A 6 -0.48 -14.82 11.37
C THR A 6 -1.51 -14.51 10.28
N ARG A 7 -2.80 -14.77 10.51
CA ARG A 7 -3.86 -14.42 9.55
C ARG A 7 -3.95 -12.91 9.29
N ARG A 8 -3.61 -12.09 10.27
CA ARG A 8 -3.73 -10.63 10.20
C ARG A 8 -2.43 -9.89 10.50
N TYR A 9 -1.63 -10.38 11.44
CA TYR A 9 -0.48 -9.66 11.97
C TYR A 9 0.86 -10.26 11.57
N VAL A 10 1.92 -9.47 11.78
CA VAL A 10 3.31 -9.86 11.60
C VAL A 10 4.09 -9.65 12.90
N ALA A 11 5.03 -10.54 13.18
CA ALA A 11 5.98 -10.41 14.28
C ALA A 11 7.41 -10.71 13.81
N VAL A 12 8.40 -10.22 14.55
CA VAL A 12 9.83 -10.50 14.28
C VAL A 12 10.42 -11.53 15.25
N ASP A 13 9.66 -11.93 16.26
CA ASP A 13 9.99 -13.00 17.21
C ASP A 13 8.78 -13.91 17.42
N TRP A 14 9.05 -15.10 17.95
CA TRP A 14 8.06 -16.16 18.10
C TRP A 14 7.04 -15.89 19.21
N ASP A 15 7.48 -15.32 20.33
CA ASP A 15 6.60 -15.10 21.49
C ASP A 15 5.52 -14.09 21.14
N GLU A 16 5.89 -13.03 20.43
CA GLU A 16 4.95 -12.04 19.91
C GLU A 16 4.04 -12.63 18.82
N ALA A 17 4.57 -13.50 17.94
CA ALA A 17 3.76 -14.20 16.95
C ALA A 17 2.65 -15.04 17.61
N VAL A 18 2.96 -15.76 18.69
CA VAL A 18 1.98 -16.55 19.46
C VAL A 18 0.96 -15.64 20.14
N ARG A 19 1.39 -14.51 20.72
CA ARG A 19 0.48 -13.53 21.31
C ARG A 19 -0.51 -12.99 20.29
N LEU A 20 -0.02 -12.57 19.11
CA LEU A 20 -0.83 -12.04 18.02
C LEU A 20 -1.74 -13.11 17.39
N ALA A 21 -1.27 -14.34 17.28
CA ALA A 21 -2.07 -15.48 16.83
C ALA A 21 -3.26 -15.74 17.76
N GLY A 22 -3.09 -15.51 19.07
CA GLY A 22 -4.20 -15.53 20.04
C GLY A 22 -5.26 -14.45 19.77
N LEU A 23 -4.88 -13.28 19.23
CA LEU A 23 -5.80 -12.17 18.95
C LEU A 23 -6.60 -12.38 17.67
N ASP A 24 -5.97 -12.86 16.60
CA ASP A 24 -6.65 -13.12 15.32
C ASP A 24 -7.10 -14.57 15.13
N GLN A 25 -6.96 -15.39 16.19
CA GLN A 25 -7.35 -16.79 16.23
C GLN A 25 -6.60 -17.66 15.20
N THR A 26 -5.38 -17.30 14.85
CA THR A 26 -4.50 -18.16 14.05
C THR A 26 -4.06 -19.36 14.89
N PRO A 27 -4.31 -20.62 14.46
CA PRO A 27 -3.73 -21.78 15.10
C PRO A 27 -2.20 -21.71 15.07
N ILE A 28 -1.53 -22.09 16.17
CA ILE A 28 -0.06 -22.01 16.26
C ILE A 28 0.64 -22.75 15.10
N ALA A 29 0.07 -23.89 14.67
CA ALA A 29 0.59 -24.67 13.54
C ALA A 29 0.43 -23.98 12.16
N GLU A 30 -0.39 -22.93 12.06
CA GLU A 30 -0.59 -22.14 10.84
C GLU A 30 0.28 -20.87 10.82
N ILE A 31 1.01 -20.55 11.90
CA ILE A 31 1.95 -19.42 11.91
C ILE A 31 3.06 -19.71 10.90
N ARG A 32 3.19 -18.85 9.89
CA ARG A 32 4.17 -19.02 8.81
C ARG A 32 5.43 -18.24 9.15
N TYR A 33 6.60 -18.83 8.92
CA TYR A 33 7.88 -18.15 9.10
C TYR A 33 8.57 -17.94 7.75
N THR A 34 9.09 -16.74 7.53
CA THR A 34 9.95 -16.40 6.38
C THR A 34 11.30 -15.93 6.92
N ALA A 35 12.38 -16.66 6.64
CA ALA A 35 13.70 -16.40 7.20
C ALA A 35 14.42 -15.17 6.59
N ASP A 36 14.14 -14.87 5.33
CA ASP A 36 14.88 -13.89 4.52
C ASP A 36 14.01 -12.68 4.11
N ALA A 37 13.06 -12.30 4.97
CA ALA A 37 12.19 -11.13 4.77
C ALA A 37 12.68 -9.96 5.63
N GLU A 38 13.39 -9.02 5.01
CA GLU A 38 13.90 -7.82 5.65
C GLU A 38 12.84 -6.71 5.63
N LEU A 39 12.71 -6.00 6.75
CA LEU A 39 11.81 -4.85 6.84
C LEU A 39 12.43 -3.67 6.11
N ILE A 40 11.80 -3.23 5.02
CA ILE A 40 12.27 -2.13 4.17
C ILE A 40 11.68 -0.79 4.60
N HIS A 41 10.38 -0.78 4.93
CA HIS A 41 9.68 0.41 5.45
C HIS A 41 8.64 0.00 6.48
N ARG A 42 8.31 0.93 7.38
CA ARG A 42 7.07 0.84 8.14
C ARG A 42 6.47 2.21 8.43
N THR A 43 5.15 2.24 8.45
CA THR A 43 4.35 3.29 9.08
C THR A 43 3.81 2.77 10.41
N GLU A 44 2.89 3.51 11.03
CA GLU A 44 2.12 3.01 12.18
C GLU A 44 1.11 1.90 11.78
N TRP A 45 0.70 1.84 10.50
CA TRP A 45 -0.37 0.97 10.03
C TRP A 45 0.12 -0.22 9.21
N TRP A 46 1.15 -0.04 8.39
CA TRP A 46 1.63 -1.05 7.45
C TRP A 46 3.15 -1.13 7.39
N ALA A 47 3.65 -2.30 6.96
CA ALA A 47 5.05 -2.62 6.82
C ALA A 47 5.32 -3.22 5.43
N TRP A 48 6.39 -2.75 4.79
CA TRP A 48 6.86 -3.24 3.49
C TRP A 48 8.15 -4.04 3.67
N TRP A 49 8.23 -5.17 2.98
CA TRP A 49 9.28 -6.17 3.18
C TRP A 49 10.00 -6.52 1.88
N SER A 50 11.22 -7.05 1.99
CA SER A 50 12.09 -7.39 0.85
C SER A 50 11.53 -8.46 -0.08
N ASP A 51 10.59 -9.27 0.39
CA ASP A 51 9.84 -10.26 -0.39
C ASP A 51 8.57 -9.67 -1.04
N GLU A 52 8.48 -8.34 -1.05
CA GLU A 52 7.46 -7.54 -1.76
C GLU A 52 6.04 -7.76 -1.26
N LEU A 53 5.92 -8.15 0.02
CA LEU A 53 4.65 -8.22 0.72
C LEU A 53 4.44 -6.98 1.58
N LEU A 54 3.21 -6.45 1.49
CA LEU A 54 2.70 -5.41 2.38
C LEU A 54 1.90 -6.09 3.49
N THR A 55 2.20 -5.78 4.75
CA THR A 55 1.52 -6.37 5.92
C THR A 55 1.07 -5.29 6.88
N ILE A 56 0.14 -5.63 7.79
CA ILE A 56 -0.14 -4.79 8.97
C ILE A 56 1.17 -4.57 9.76
N ALA A 57 1.42 -3.37 10.28
CA ALA A 57 2.57 -3.06 11.15
C ALA A 57 2.23 -3.06 12.65
N ILE A 58 0.95 -3.14 13.02
CA ILE A 58 0.51 -3.19 14.41
C ILE A 58 1.22 -4.35 15.13
N GLY A 59 1.95 -4.02 16.20
CA GLY A 59 2.75 -4.98 16.98
C GLY A 59 4.23 -5.03 16.62
N LEU A 60 4.67 -4.37 15.54
CA LEU A 60 6.10 -4.28 15.22
C LEU A 60 6.84 -3.37 16.21
N PRO A 61 7.99 -3.80 16.77
CA PRO A 61 8.79 -2.98 17.69
C PRO A 61 9.20 -1.63 17.08
N GLU A 62 8.98 -0.53 17.79
CA GLU A 62 9.36 0.83 17.36
C GLU A 62 10.86 0.99 17.12
N SER A 63 11.68 0.16 17.76
CA SER A 63 13.13 0.11 17.54
C SER A 63 13.51 -0.30 16.11
N LEU A 64 12.59 -0.93 15.36
CA LEU A 64 12.76 -1.21 13.94
C LEU A 64 12.40 0.04 13.14
N ASN A 65 13.38 0.91 12.87
CA ASN A 65 13.15 2.16 12.13
C ASN A 65 13.94 2.19 10.81
N PRO A 66 13.53 1.43 9.78
CA PRO A 66 14.18 1.46 8.48
C PRO A 66 13.81 2.74 7.71
N GLN A 67 14.78 3.33 7.02
CA GLN A 67 14.57 4.57 6.24
C GLN A 67 14.20 4.30 4.75
N GLY A 68 13.81 3.08 4.38
CA GLY A 68 13.60 2.69 2.98
C GLY A 68 12.20 3.02 2.45
N LEU A 69 12.07 3.31 1.15
CA LEU A 69 10.95 3.96 0.42
C LEU A 69 11.00 5.50 0.41
N SER A 70 10.63 6.09 -0.73
CA SER A 70 10.48 7.54 -0.88
C SER A 70 9.19 8.03 -0.22
N THR A 71 9.14 9.31 0.15
CA THR A 71 7.93 9.93 0.71
C THR A 71 6.72 9.78 -0.24
N ASP A 72 6.94 9.94 -1.54
CA ASP A 72 5.87 9.81 -2.54
C ASP A 72 5.36 8.36 -2.66
N ALA A 73 6.25 7.37 -2.60
CA ALA A 73 5.85 5.96 -2.54
C ALA A 73 5.01 5.67 -1.28
N VAL A 74 5.42 6.22 -0.13
CA VAL A 74 4.72 6.05 1.15
C VAL A 74 3.34 6.70 1.11
N GLU A 75 3.20 7.90 0.52
CA GLU A 75 1.91 8.57 0.33
C GLU A 75 0.97 7.67 -0.49
N LEU A 76 1.39 7.28 -1.70
CA LEU A 76 0.56 6.48 -2.61
C LEU A 76 0.19 5.11 -2.02
N MET A 77 1.13 4.46 -1.35
CA MET A 77 0.85 3.16 -0.71
C MET A 77 -0.11 3.31 0.46
N SER A 78 0.00 4.39 1.25
CA SER A 78 -0.88 4.65 2.39
C SER A 78 -2.29 5.02 1.95
N ASP A 79 -2.43 5.80 0.87
CA ASP A 79 -3.73 6.13 0.29
C ASP A 79 -4.51 4.87 -0.08
N VAL A 80 -3.87 3.93 -0.78
CA VAL A 80 -4.51 2.66 -1.18
C VAL A 80 -4.75 1.77 0.02
N TRP A 81 -3.77 1.63 0.92
CA TRP A 81 -3.88 0.76 2.11
C TRP A 81 -5.01 1.17 3.06
N GLY A 82 -5.22 2.47 3.25
CA GLY A 82 -6.30 2.98 4.10
C GLY A 82 -7.67 3.01 3.42
N SER A 83 -7.73 2.73 2.12
CA SER A 83 -8.97 2.74 1.35
C SER A 83 -9.66 1.37 1.37
N ASP A 84 -10.89 1.33 0.89
CA ASP A 84 -11.62 0.07 0.70
C ASP A 84 -11.18 -0.71 -0.57
N SER A 85 -10.14 -0.26 -1.28
CA SER A 85 -9.56 -1.01 -2.42
C SER A 85 -8.74 -2.21 -1.94
N PRO A 86 -8.90 -3.41 -2.54
CA PRO A 86 -8.19 -4.60 -2.11
C PRO A 86 -6.68 -4.54 -2.35
N GLN A 87 -6.24 -3.91 -3.44
CA GLN A 87 -4.83 -3.70 -3.82
C GLN A 87 -4.76 -2.77 -5.05
N PRO A 88 -3.64 -2.04 -5.25
CA PRO A 88 -3.48 -1.22 -6.44
C PRO A 88 -3.34 -2.11 -7.68
N GLN A 89 -4.03 -1.79 -8.78
CA GLN A 89 -3.94 -2.48 -10.06
C GLN A 89 -2.51 -2.47 -10.63
N CYS A 90 -1.75 -1.40 -10.41
CA CYS A 90 -0.34 -1.36 -10.80
C CYS A 90 0.58 -2.23 -9.91
N GLY A 91 0.08 -2.71 -8.77
CA GLY A 91 0.77 -3.58 -7.83
C GLY A 91 1.67 -2.85 -6.82
N TRP A 92 1.73 -3.35 -5.58
CA TRP A 92 2.54 -2.76 -4.50
C TRP A 92 4.03 -2.63 -4.86
N ARG A 93 4.59 -3.63 -5.54
CA ARG A 93 5.97 -3.62 -6.04
C ARG A 93 6.26 -2.40 -6.90
N THR A 94 5.30 -1.97 -7.73
CA THR A 94 5.45 -0.79 -8.57
C THR A 94 5.51 0.47 -7.72
N LEU A 95 4.56 0.64 -6.79
CA LEU A 95 4.52 1.81 -5.92
C LEU A 95 5.80 1.93 -5.07
N ALA A 96 6.29 0.81 -4.54
CA ALA A 96 7.51 0.75 -3.73
C ALA A 96 8.79 1.17 -4.51
N LYS A 97 8.76 1.16 -5.84
CA LYS A 97 9.90 1.57 -6.68
C LYS A 97 9.89 3.04 -7.06
N ILE A 98 8.82 3.77 -6.73
CA ILE A 98 8.71 5.20 -7.03
C ILE A 98 9.73 5.95 -6.18
N GLN A 99 10.56 6.75 -6.85
CA GLN A 99 11.50 7.65 -6.21
C GLN A 99 10.84 9.01 -5.94
N SER A 100 10.07 9.52 -6.91
CA SER A 100 9.34 10.79 -6.76
C SER A 100 8.19 10.93 -7.75
N ILE A 101 7.20 11.74 -7.40
CA ILE A 101 6.16 12.24 -8.30
C ILE A 101 6.65 13.59 -8.86
N LEU A 102 6.90 13.63 -10.16
CA LEU A 102 7.41 14.82 -10.86
C LEU A 102 6.30 15.83 -11.16
N TYR A 103 5.11 15.33 -11.48
CA TYR A 103 3.97 16.15 -11.86
C TYR A 103 2.65 15.49 -11.49
N ARG A 104 1.65 16.30 -11.15
CA ARG A 104 0.27 15.87 -10.87
C ARG A 104 -0.68 16.69 -11.73
N GLU A 105 -1.46 16.02 -12.57
CA GLU A 105 -2.45 16.65 -13.44
C GLU A 105 -3.86 16.18 -13.07
N PRO A 106 -4.73 17.07 -12.59
CA PRO A 106 -6.12 16.72 -12.37
C PRO A 106 -6.81 16.49 -13.72
N LEU A 107 -7.46 15.33 -13.89
CA LEU A 107 -8.24 15.02 -15.07
C LEU A 107 -9.70 15.44 -14.85
N SER A 108 -10.29 16.08 -15.87
CA SER A 108 -11.69 16.50 -15.81
C SER A 108 -12.61 15.29 -15.80
N VAL A 109 -13.43 15.18 -14.76
CA VAL A 109 -14.42 14.11 -14.62
C VAL A 109 -15.62 14.42 -15.50
N THR A 110 -15.80 13.68 -16.59
CA THR A 110 -16.97 13.82 -17.48
C THR A 110 -17.88 12.60 -17.37
N THR A 111 -18.26 12.16 -16.16
CA THR A 111 -19.39 11.20 -16.06
C THR A 111 -20.14 11.21 -14.73
N ASP A 112 -21.47 11.08 -14.88
CA ASP A 112 -22.53 10.99 -13.88
C ASP A 112 -22.33 9.78 -12.95
N LEU A 113 -21.46 9.92 -11.94
CA LEU A 113 -21.36 8.98 -10.82
C LEU A 113 -22.59 9.16 -9.94
N ARG A 114 -23.71 8.56 -10.35
CA ARG A 114 -25.03 8.68 -9.70
C ARG A 114 -25.06 8.42 -8.20
N ASN A 115 -23.98 7.90 -7.60
CA ASN A 115 -23.87 7.59 -6.17
C ASN A 115 -22.55 7.98 -5.49
N SER A 116 -21.58 8.63 -6.17
CA SER A 116 -20.31 9.06 -5.54
C SER A 116 -20.27 10.57 -5.49
N GLN A 117 -20.44 11.16 -4.30
CA GLN A 117 -20.60 12.61 -4.16
C GLN A 117 -19.32 13.39 -4.55
N PHE A 118 -18.14 12.75 -4.46
CA PHE A 118 -16.85 13.35 -4.81
C PHE A 118 -15.92 12.27 -5.37
N ALA A 119 -15.72 12.24 -6.68
CA ALA A 119 -14.64 11.46 -7.29
C ALA A 119 -13.69 12.38 -8.04
N THR A 120 -12.40 12.09 -7.92
CA THR A 120 -11.32 12.80 -8.60
C THR A 120 -10.39 11.80 -9.25
N CYS A 121 -9.87 12.15 -10.42
CA CYS A 121 -8.82 11.38 -11.08
C CYS A 121 -7.64 12.31 -11.37
N GLU A 122 -6.43 11.81 -11.16
CA GLU A 122 -5.20 12.53 -11.43
C GLU A 122 -4.27 11.64 -12.26
N CYS A 123 -3.63 12.23 -13.26
CA CYS A 123 -2.46 11.65 -13.92
C CYS A 123 -1.20 12.06 -13.13
N LEU A 124 -0.45 11.09 -12.66
CA LEU A 124 0.81 11.26 -11.94
C LEU A 124 1.96 10.89 -12.88
N ILE A 125 2.86 11.83 -13.15
CA ILE A 125 4.14 11.50 -13.80
C ILE A 125 5.13 11.15 -12.70
N VAL A 126 5.52 9.88 -12.64
CA VAL A 126 6.41 9.35 -11.60
C VAL A 126 7.78 9.00 -12.18
N GLU A 127 8.81 9.18 -11.36
CA GLU A 127 10.17 8.70 -11.60
C GLU A 127 10.44 7.51 -10.66
N PHE A 128 10.97 6.43 -11.22
CA PHE A 128 11.41 5.24 -10.47
C PHE A 128 12.90 5.36 -10.11
N PHE A 129 13.36 4.58 -9.13
CA PHE A 129 14.78 4.55 -8.72
C PHE A 129 15.77 4.14 -9.82
N ASP A 130 15.31 3.53 -10.91
CA ASP A 130 16.14 3.21 -12.08
C ASP A 130 16.22 4.36 -13.09
N GLY A 131 15.62 5.52 -12.78
CA GLY A 131 15.55 6.72 -13.61
C GLY A 131 14.46 6.67 -14.69
N ASN A 132 13.69 5.58 -14.79
CA ASN A 132 12.58 5.52 -15.74
C ASN A 132 11.42 6.38 -15.26
N GLN A 133 10.74 7.02 -16.20
CA GLN A 133 9.53 7.80 -15.94
C GLN A 133 8.32 7.12 -16.57
N ARG A 134 7.18 7.13 -15.85
CA ARG A 134 5.89 6.67 -16.39
C ARG A 134 4.73 7.46 -15.83
N SER A 135 3.60 7.36 -16.51
CA SER A 135 2.32 7.82 -15.99
C SER A 135 1.67 6.74 -15.13
N LEU A 136 1.12 7.15 -14.00
CA LEU A 136 0.15 6.40 -13.20
C LEU A 136 -1.12 7.22 -13.07
N TYR A 137 -2.25 6.58 -12.83
CA TYR A 137 -3.52 7.25 -12.62
C TYR A 137 -3.99 6.97 -11.20
N ARG A 138 -4.25 8.03 -10.43
CA ARG A 138 -4.84 7.93 -9.09
C ARG A 138 -6.31 8.30 -9.18
N LEU A 139 -7.18 7.33 -8.91
CA LEU A 139 -8.61 7.54 -8.75
C LEU A 139 -8.93 7.57 -7.25
N TRP A 140 -9.65 8.59 -6.81
CA TRP A 140 -10.12 8.73 -5.45
C TRP A 140 -11.62 8.97 -5.45
N ALA A 141 -12.37 8.28 -4.59
CA ALA A 141 -13.80 8.48 -4.43
C ALA A 141 -14.22 8.38 -2.96
N GLY A 142 -14.73 9.46 -2.40
CA GLY A 142 -15.21 9.51 -1.00
C GLY A 142 -16.71 9.25 -0.86
N TYR A 143 -17.08 8.62 0.25
CA TYR A 143 -18.47 8.40 0.67
C TYR A 143 -18.58 8.45 2.21
N ASN A 144 -19.80 8.38 2.74
CA ASN A 144 -20.07 8.65 4.16
C ASN A 144 -19.31 7.74 5.14
N GLU A 145 -18.98 6.52 4.75
CA GLU A 145 -18.40 5.50 5.63
C GLU A 145 -16.93 5.18 5.31
N GLY A 146 -16.34 5.83 4.32
CA GLY A 146 -15.00 5.51 3.87
C GLY A 146 -14.63 6.18 2.56
N TYR A 147 -13.58 5.66 1.95
CA TYR A 147 -13.14 6.12 0.64
C TYR A 147 -12.52 4.97 -0.13
N TRP A 148 -12.58 5.09 -1.44
CA TRP A 148 -11.94 4.20 -2.39
C TRP A 148 -10.75 4.93 -3.01
N CYS A 149 -9.59 4.29 -3.05
CA CYS A 149 -8.42 4.78 -3.75
C CYS A 149 -7.82 3.68 -4.61
N GLU A 150 -7.64 3.97 -5.89
CA GLU A 150 -7.09 3.03 -6.87
C GLU A 150 -5.94 3.68 -7.63
N ILE A 151 -4.87 2.90 -7.84
CA ILE A 151 -3.72 3.36 -8.63
C ILE A 151 -3.43 2.36 -9.75
N SER A 152 -3.54 2.84 -10.99
CA SER A 152 -3.47 2.03 -12.20
C SER A 152 -2.47 2.59 -13.23
N TRP A 153 -2.12 1.74 -14.20
CA TRP A 153 -1.32 2.13 -15.36
C TRP A 153 -2.13 2.83 -16.45
N GLU A 154 -3.44 2.58 -16.47
CA GLU A 154 -4.37 3.06 -17.47
C GLU A 154 -5.38 3.99 -16.82
N PRO A 155 -5.85 5.02 -17.53
CA PRO A 155 -6.94 5.84 -17.02
C PRO A 155 -8.20 4.98 -16.85
N PRO A 156 -9.08 5.29 -15.89
CA PRO A 156 -10.36 4.59 -15.75
C PRO A 156 -11.18 4.65 -17.05
N ASP A 157 -11.85 3.54 -17.41
CA ASP A 157 -12.70 3.48 -18.59
C ASP A 157 -13.71 4.63 -18.65
N GLY A 158 -13.79 5.32 -19.78
CA GLY A 158 -14.69 6.46 -20.00
C GLY A 158 -14.14 7.83 -19.62
N TRP A 159 -12.91 7.91 -19.10
CA TRP A 159 -12.23 9.15 -18.78
C TRP A 159 -11.25 9.50 -19.90
N GLY A 160 -11.76 10.21 -20.91
CA GLY A 160 -10.97 10.62 -22.07
C GLY A 160 -9.98 11.73 -21.75
N MET A 161 -8.76 11.59 -22.29
CA MET A 161 -7.93 12.73 -22.70
C MET A 161 -8.53 13.42 -23.92
#